data_AF-A0A3S3LTZ6-F1
#
_entry.id   AF-A0A3S3LTZ6-F1
#
_cell.length_a   1.000
_cell.length_b   1.000
_cell.length_c   1.000
_cell.angle_alpha   90.00
_cell.angle_beta   90.00
_cell.angle_gamma   90.00
#
_symmetry.space_group_name_H-M   'P 1'
#
loop_
_entity.id
_entity.type
_entity.pdbx_description
1 polymer ?
#
loop_
_entity_poly.entity_id
_entity_poly.type
_entity_poly.pdbx_seq_one_letter_code
_entity_poly.pdbx_strand_id
1 'polypeptide(L)' 'MDAAKKYIEESYKADKEDNKLLDLIIETVEKLQEQLNTAKKYIEHVIGTIKHDGHLGTIQTDWILPDLEKALAAIGGDDE' A
#
# COMPACT_ATOMS: atom_id res chain seq x y z
N MET A 1 -21.79 -35.36 -25.68
CA MET A 1 -21.69 -33.89 -25.68
C MET A 1 -20.78 -33.51 -26.81
N ASP A 2 -21.24 -32.64 -27.72
CA ASP A 2 -20.50 -32.19 -28.90
C ASP A 2 -19.22 -31.44 -28.48
N ALA A 3 -18.10 -31.70 -29.15
CA ALA A 3 -16.79 -31.13 -28.80
C ALA A 3 -16.80 -29.59 -28.81
N ALA A 4 -17.60 -28.98 -29.69
CA ALA A 4 -17.74 -27.53 -29.74
C ALA A 4 -18.38 -26.98 -28.46
N LYS A 5 -19.36 -27.68 -27.89
CA LYS A 5 -20.05 -27.26 -26.67
C LYS A 5 -19.11 -27.31 -25.45
N LYS A 6 -18.26 -28.34 -25.39
CA LYS A 6 -17.24 -28.47 -24.33
C LYS A 6 -16.20 -27.34 -24.41
N TYR A 7 -15.68 -27.05 -25.61
CA TYR A 7 -14.69 -25.99 -25.82
C TYR A 7 -15.23 -24.61 -25.42
N ILE A 8 -16.48 -24.31 -25.82
CA ILE A 8 -17.14 -23.05 -25.45
C ILE A 8 -17.27 -22.94 -23.92
N GLU A 9 -17.75 -23.99 -23.24
CA GLU A 9 -17.96 -23.95 -21.79
C GLU A 9 -16.65 -23.87 -20.99
N GLU A 10 -15.57 -24.48 -21.46
CA GLU A 10 -14.23 -24.34 -20.88
C GLU A 10 -13.65 -22.94 -21.08
N SER A 11 -13.84 -22.35 -22.27
CA SER A 11 -13.39 -20.98 -22.57
C SER A 11 -14.11 -19.95 -21.69
N TYR A 12 -15.44 -20.05 -21.55
CA TYR A 12 -16.23 -19.16 -20.67
C TYR A 12 -15.87 -19.29 -19.18
N LYS A 13 -15.41 -20.47 -18.72
CA LYS A 13 -14.97 -20.65 -17.33
C LYS A 13 -13.61 -20.01 -17.08
N ALA A 14 -12.67 -20.14 -18.02
CA ALA A 14 -11.35 -19.52 -17.93
C ALA A 14 -11.45 -17.99 -17.84
N ASP A 15 -12.24 -17.37 -18.72
CA ASP A 15 -12.48 -15.91 -18.69
C ASP A 15 -13.09 -15.43 -17.36
N LYS A 16 -13.88 -16.28 -16.69
CA LYS A 16 -14.48 -15.97 -15.38
C LYS A 16 -13.49 -16.14 -14.22
N GLU A 17 -12.53 -17.06 -14.33
CA GLU A 17 -11.48 -17.25 -13.32
C GLU A 17 -10.42 -16.15 -13.41
N ASP A 18 -10.05 -15.72 -14.61
CA ASP A 18 -9.12 -14.60 -14.81
C ASP A 18 -9.70 -13.28 -14.27
N ASN A 19 -11.02 -13.08 -14.42
CA ASN A 19 -11.71 -11.91 -13.85
C ASN A 19 -11.68 -11.90 -12.32
N LYS A 20 -11.75 -13.08 -11.67
CA LYS A 20 -11.64 -13.19 -10.20
C LYS A 20 -10.24 -12.90 -9.69
N LEU A 21 -9.21 -13.30 -10.44
CA LEU A 21 -7.82 -13.00 -10.07
C LEU A 21 -7.56 -11.50 -10.18
N LEU A 22 -8.09 -10.86 -11.23
CA LEU A 22 -7.99 -9.41 -11.40
C LEU A 22 -8.68 -8.64 -10.27
N ASP A 23 -9.91 -9.02 -9.90
CA ASP A 23 -10.63 -8.42 -8.78
C ASP A 23 -9.86 -8.56 -7.45
N LEU A 24 -9.30 -9.74 -7.17
CA LEU A 24 -8.50 -9.97 -5.96
C LEU A 24 -7.22 -9.12 -5.93
N ILE A 25 -6.56 -8.95 -7.07
CA ILE A 25 -5.38 -8.10 -7.20
C ILE A 25 -5.76 -6.63 -6.94
N ILE A 26 -6.86 -6.15 -7.52
CA ILE A 26 -7.35 -4.78 -7.30
C ILE A 26 -7.65 -4.54 -5.82
N GLU A 27 -8.42 -5.43 -5.18
CA GLU A 27 -8.75 -5.32 -3.75
C GLU A 27 -7.48 -5.34 -2.87
N THR A 28 -6.49 -6.16 -3.23
CA THR A 28 -5.21 -6.24 -2.50
C THR A 28 -4.41 -4.95 -2.67
N VAL A 29 -4.35 -4.40 -3.88
CA VAL A 29 -3.66 -3.13 -4.17
C VAL A 29 -4.32 -1.98 -3.41
N GLU A 30 -5.65 -1.91 -3.39
CA GLU A 30 -6.39 -0.89 -2.63
C GLU A 30 -6.08 -0.96 -1.13
N LYS A 31 -6.08 -2.17 -0.55
CA LYS A 31 -5.72 -2.39 0.86
C LYS A 31 -4.28 -2.00 1.16
N LEU A 32 -3.34 -2.34 0.27
CA LEU A 32 -1.93 -1.96 0.42
C LEU A 32 -1.75 -0.44 0.34
N GLN A 33 -2.49 0.23 -0.55
CA GLN A 33 -2.46 1.68 -0.67
C GLN A 33 -3.03 2.36 0.59
N GLU A 34 -4.11 1.84 1.16
CA GLU A 34 -4.69 2.36 2.41
C GLU A 34 -3.71 2.21 3.59
N GLN A 35 -3.03 1.06 3.69
CA GLN A 35 -1.99 0.84 4.69
C GLN A 35 -0.81 1.80 4.50
N LEU A 36 -0.38 2.04 3.26
CA LEU A 36 0.69 2.97 2.94
C LEU A 36 0.32 4.41 3.34
N ASN A 37 -0.89 4.85 3.01
CA ASN A 37 -1.42 6.17 3.38
C ASN A 37 -1.48 6.34 4.91
N THR A 38 -1.83 5.27 5.63
CA THR A 38 -1.90 5.27 7.08
C THR A 38 -0.50 5.38 7.68
N ALA A 39 0.46 4.59 7.20
CA ALA A 39 1.86 4.66 7.62
C ALA A 39 2.46 6.06 7.36
N LYS A 40 2.18 6.65 6.18
CA LYS A 40 2.60 8.01 5.81
C LYS A 40 2.15 9.04 6.85
N LYS A 41 0.86 9.05 7.19
CA LYS A 41 0.28 9.96 8.21
C LYS A 41 0.91 9.80 9.59
N TYR A 42 1.20 8.56 10.00
CA TYR A 42 1.86 8.32 11.28
C TYR A 42 3.28 8.88 11.31
N ILE A 43 4.06 8.68 10.23
CA ILE A 43 5.41 9.23 10.13
C ILE A 43 5.39 10.76 10.10
N GLU A 44 4.49 11.38 9.32
CA GLU A 44 4.29 12.84 9.30
C GLU A 44 3.98 13.39 10.69
N HIS A 45 3.08 12.72 11.42
CA HIS A 45 2.73 13.11 12.78
C HIS A 45 3.93 13.02 13.73
N VAL A 46 4.68 11.91 13.70
CA VAL A 46 5.87 11.73 14.55
C VAL A 46 6.93 12.77 14.23
N ILE A 47 7.21 13.03 12.95
CA ILE A 47 8.12 14.10 12.51
C ILE A 47 7.68 15.46 13.06
N GLY A 48 6.39 15.78 12.96
CA GLY A 48 5.82 17.02 13.50
C GLY A 48 6.04 17.17 14.99
N THR A 49 5.76 16.11 15.76
CA THR A 49 5.99 16.09 17.21
C THR A 49 7.47 16.25 17.56
N ILE A 50 8.36 15.54 16.88
CA ILE A 50 9.81 15.66 17.13
C ILE A 50 10.31 17.07 16.79
N LYS A 51 9.89 17.66 15.67
CA LYS A 51 10.29 19.02 15.29
C LYS A 51 9.79 20.08 16.27
N HIS A 52 8.61 19.87 16.86
CA HIS A 52 8.03 20.81 17.81
C HIS A 52 8.61 20.65 19.22
N ASP A 53 8.74 19.42 19.71
CA ASP A 53 9.07 19.13 21.10
C ASP A 53 10.54 18.71 21.31
N GLY A 54 11.24 18.23 20.29
CA GLY A 54 12.60 17.65 20.38
C GLY A 54 12.68 16.31 21.14
N HIS A 55 11.58 15.89 21.76
CA HIS A 55 11.51 14.70 22.60
C HIS A 55 10.12 14.03 22.55
N LEU A 56 10.10 12.70 22.61
CA LEU A 56 8.89 11.90 22.86
C LEU A 56 8.83 11.57 24.36
N GLY A 57 8.07 12.37 25.10
CA GLY A 57 8.06 12.29 26.57
C GLY A 57 9.40 12.72 27.15
N THR A 58 10.11 11.80 27.81
CA THR A 58 11.44 12.06 28.39
C THR A 58 12.60 11.64 27.49
N ILE A 59 12.33 11.04 26.33
CA ILE A 59 13.36 10.53 25.41
C ILE A 59 13.66 11.59 24.36
N GLN A 60 14.93 11.97 24.21
CA GLN A 60 15.37 12.82 23.11
C GLN A 60 15.28 12.08 21.78
N THR A 61 14.68 12.71 20.77
CA THR A 61 14.35 12.05 19.50
C THR A 61 14.86 12.79 18.27
N ASP A 62 15.64 13.85 18.43
CA ASP A 62 16.22 14.60 17.30
C ASP A 62 17.07 13.73 16.37
N TRP A 63 17.72 12.69 16.92
CA TRP A 63 18.64 11.83 16.19
C TRP A 63 17.97 10.97 15.12
N ILE A 64 16.68 10.63 15.27
CA ILE A 64 15.96 9.77 14.32
C ILE A 64 15.20 10.58 13.25
N LEU A 65 15.13 11.90 13.40
CA LEU A 65 14.41 12.77 12.48
C LEU A 65 14.87 12.63 11.02
N PRO A 66 16.18 12.57 10.70
CA PRO A 66 16.63 12.41 9.31
C PRO A 66 16.18 11.09 8.67
N ASP A 67 16.15 10.01 9.46
CA ASP A 67 15.72 8.70 8.99
C ASP A 67 14.22 8.66 8.72
N LEU A 68 13.42 9.34 9.55
CA LEU A 68 11.98 9.46 9.35
C LEU A 68 11.64 10.31 8.12
N GLU A 69 12.34 11.42 7.89
CA GLU A 69 12.17 12.25 6.69
C GLU A 69 12.50 11.46 5.42
N LYS A 70 13.58 10.66 5.47
CA LYS A 70 13.95 9.76 4.35
C LYS A 70 12.91 8.66 4.12
N ALA A 71 12.39 8.06 5.19
CA ALA A 71 11.33 7.04 5.09
C ALA A 71 10.05 7.65 4.51
N LEU A 72 9.69 8.87 4.91
CA LEU A 72 8.53 9.58 4.39
C LEU A 72 8.67 9.87 2.89
N ALA A 73 9.85 10.33 2.45
CA ALA A 73 10.15 10.56 1.04
C ALA A 73 10.09 9.25 0.23
N ALA A 74 10.67 8.17 0.75
CA ALA A 74 10.64 6.86 0.08
C ALA A 74 9.22 6.27 -0.05
N ILE A 75 8.33 6.58 0.90
CA ILE A 75 6.92 6.14 0.88
C ILE A 75 6.05 7.04 -0.01
N GLY A 76 6.36 8.33 -0.09
CA GLY A 76 5.65 9.27 -0.97
C GLY A 76 5.79 8.93 -2.46
N GLY A 77 6.87 8.24 -2.83
CA GLY A 77 7.32 8.18 -4.22
C GLY A 77 7.89 9.53 -4.64
N ASP A 78 8.68 9.57 -5.72
CA ASP A 78 9.00 10.84 -6.35
C ASP A 78 7.66 11.47 -6.77
N ASP A 79 7.21 12.50 -6.05
CA ASP A 79 6.08 13.36 -6.41
C ASP A 79 6.46 14.21 -7.65
N GLU A 80 6.79 13.56 -8.77
CA GLU A 80 7.10 14.16 -10.08
C GLU A 80 6.01 13.86 -11.12
#